data_AF-A0A2J8K7F9-F1
#
_entry.id   AF-A0A2J8K7F9-F1
#
_cell.length_a   1.000
_cell.length_b   1.000
_cell.length_c   1.000
_cell.angle_alpha   90.00
_cell.angle_beta   90.00
_cell.angle_gamma   90.00
#
_symmetry.space_group_name_H-M   'P 1'
#
loop_
_entity.id
_entity.type
_entity.pdbx_description
1 polymer ?
#
loop_
_entity_poly.entity_id
_entity_poly.type
_entity_poly.pdbx_seq_one_letter_code
_entity_poly.pdbx_strand_id
1 'polypeptide(L)' 'MNNLPHLQVVGLTWGHVSWDLLALPPQDIILASDVFFEPEDFEDILATIYFLMHKNPKVQLWSTYQVRRQC' A
#
# COMPACT_ATOMS: atom_id res chain seq x y z
N MET A 1 17.93 10.37 2.64
CA MET A 1 17.19 9.76 1.51
C MET A 1 18.21 9.15 0.57
N ASN A 2 18.09 7.86 0.27
CA ASN A 2 19.02 7.15 -0.60
C ASN A 2 18.79 7.65 -2.04
N ASN A 3 19.73 8.43 -2.60
CA ASN A 3 19.65 9.08 -3.91
C ASN A 3 19.46 8.06 -5.06
N LEU A 4 18.25 7.57 -5.24
CA LEU A 4 17.82 6.72 -6.34
C LEU A 4 17.05 7.63 -7.32
N PRO A 5 17.71 8.22 -8.33
CA PRO A 5 17.16 9.28 -9.17
C PRO A 5 15.94 8.86 -10.03
N HIS A 6 15.58 7.57 -10.01
CA HIS A 6 14.49 7.00 -10.79
C HIS A 6 13.29 6.56 -9.92
N LEU A 7 13.33 6.80 -8.60
CA LEU A 7 12.22 6.49 -7.71
C LEU A 7 11.36 7.73 -7.48
N GLN A 8 10.10 7.63 -7.88
CA GLN A 8 9.08 8.61 -7.53
C GLN A 8 8.58 8.32 -6.12
N VAL A 9 8.60 9.33 -5.25
CA VAL A 9 8.00 9.26 -3.91
C VAL A 9 6.67 10.01 -3.95
N VAL A 10 5.58 9.34 -3.57
CA VAL A 10 4.24 9.91 -3.52
C VAL A 10 3.69 9.69 -2.10
N GLY A 11 3.09 10.72 -1.52
CA GLY A 11 2.39 10.61 -0.24
C GLY A 11 1.07 9.85 -0.43
N LEU A 12 0.82 8.88 0.44
CA LEU A 12 -0.41 8.11 0.47
C LEU A 12 -0.97 8.10 1.90
N THR A 13 -2.27 8.32 2.01
CA THR A 13 -3.02 8.16 3.25
C THR A 13 -3.99 7.01 3.05
N TRP A 14 -3.97 6.02 3.95
CA TRP A 14 -4.89 4.89 3.90
C TRP A 14 -6.35 5.38 3.97
N GLY A 15 -7.24 4.72 3.23
CA GLY A 15 -8.67 5.07 3.17
C GLY A 15 -8.98 6.34 2.36
N HIS A 16 -7.98 7.10 1.91
CA HIS A 16 -8.18 8.36 1.21
C HIS A 16 -7.64 8.33 -0.23
N VAL A 17 -8.55 8.55 -1.19
CA VAL A 17 -8.21 8.60 -2.62
C VAL A 17 -7.80 10.02 -3.01
N SER A 18 -6.50 10.29 -3.00
CA SER A 18 -5.93 11.56 -3.47
C SER A 18 -5.78 11.59 -5.00
N TRP A 19 -5.64 12.79 -5.57
CA TRP A 19 -5.32 12.97 -6.99
C TRP A 19 -4.02 12.27 -7.39
N ASP A 20 -3.03 12.24 -6.50
CA ASP A 20 -1.77 11.55 -6.75
C ASP A 20 -1.97 10.03 -6.83
N LEU A 21 -2.83 9.47 -5.96
CA LEU A 21 -3.19 8.04 -6.00
C LEU A 21 -3.98 7.68 -7.27
N LEU A 22 -4.84 8.59 -7.74
CA LEU A 22 -5.57 8.45 -9.00
C LEU A 22 -4.63 8.51 -10.22
N ALA A 23 -3.62 9.38 -10.18
CA ALA A 23 -2.63 9.54 -11.25
C ALA A 23 -1.59 8.42 -11.30
N LEU A 24 -1.45 7.61 -10.24
CA LEU A 24 -0.52 6.49 -10.23
C LEU A 24 -0.83 5.49 -11.37
N PRO A 25 0.18 5.08 -12.16
CA PRO A 25 0.02 4.07 -13.19
C PRO A 25 -0.32 2.71 -12.56
N PRO A 26 -0.89 1.76 -13.30
CA PRO A 26 -1.15 0.43 -12.77
C PRO A 26 0.13 -0.26 -12.31
N GLN A 27 0.10 -0.88 -11.13
CA GLN A 27 1.23 -1.59 -10.55
C GLN A 27 1.12 -3.09 -10.82
N ASP A 28 2.27 -3.77 -10.90
CA ASP A 28 2.33 -5.24 -10.98
C ASP A 28 2.51 -5.88 -9.59
N ILE A 29 3.14 -5.17 -8.67
CA ILE A 29 3.42 -5.64 -7.30
C ILE A 29 3.13 -4.52 -6.30
N ILE A 30 2.44 -4.85 -5.22
CA ILE A 30 2.23 -4.01 -4.05
C ILE A 30 2.97 -4.66 -2.88
N LEU A 31 3.95 -3.96 -2.30
CA LEU A 31 4.69 -4.41 -1.14
C LEU A 31 4.15 -3.74 0.12
N ALA A 32 3.66 -4.54 1.06
CA ALA A 32 3.08 -4.09 2.32
C ALA A 32 3.90 -4.65 3.49
N SER A 33 4.92 -3.92 3.94
CA SER A 33 5.79 -4.36 5.02
C SER A 33 5.27 -3.86 6.37
N ASP A 34 4.73 -4.78 7.17
CA ASP A 34 4.30 -4.56 8.56
C ASP A 34 3.25 -3.45 8.74
N VAL A 35 2.37 -3.30 7.74
CA VAL A 35 1.29 -2.29 7.76
C VAL A 35 0.08 -2.73 8.56
N PHE A 36 -0.11 -4.04 8.78
CA PHE A 36 -1.24 -4.61 9.52
C PHE A 36 -0.93 -4.69 11.01
N PHE A 37 -0.70 -3.54 11.65
CA PHE A 37 -0.39 -3.46 13.07
C PHE A 37 -1.59 -3.01 13.92
N GLU A 38 -2.24 -1.90 13.53
CA GLU A 38 -3.38 -1.33 14.28
C GLU A 38 -4.69 -1.79 13.62
N PRO A 39 -5.56 -2.53 14.33
CA PRO A 39 -6.80 -3.05 13.74
C PRO A 39 -7.73 -1.97 13.18
N GLU A 40 -7.66 -0.74 13.71
CA GLU A 40 -8.45 0.41 13.23
C GLU A 40 -8.11 0.81 11.80
N ASP A 41 -6.86 0.59 11.36
CA ASP A 41 -6.41 0.94 10.00
C ASP A 41 -6.72 -0.13 8.94
N PHE A 42 -7.20 -1.32 9.35
CA PHE A 42 -7.25 -2.48 8.45
C PHE A 42 -8.19 -2.26 7.26
N GLU A 43 -9.37 -1.71 7.51
CA GLU A 43 -10.35 -1.43 6.45
C GLU A 43 -9.82 -0.38 5.47
N ASP A 44 -9.16 0.65 5.97
CA ASP A 44 -8.59 1.73 5.16
C ASP A 44 -7.41 1.24 4.30
N ILE A 45 -6.56 0.36 4.84
CA ILE A 45 -5.48 -0.32 4.11
C ILE A 45 -6.08 -1.20 3.00
N LEU A 46 -7.05 -2.06 3.34
CA LEU A 46 -7.69 -2.97 2.39
C LEU A 46 -8.43 -2.23 1.28
N ALA A 47 -9.15 -1.15 1.60
CA ALA A 47 -9.82 -0.31 0.61
C ALA A 47 -8.83 0.30 -0.39
N THR A 48 -7.68 0.77 0.11
CA THR A 48 -6.62 1.34 -0.73
C THR A 48 -6.00 0.28 -1.64
N ILE A 49 -5.69 -0.90 -1.09
CA ILE A 49 -5.16 -2.03 -1.87
C ILE A 49 -6.17 -2.44 -2.94
N TYR A 50 -7.45 -2.60 -2.57
CA TYR A 50 -8.50 -2.97 -3.50
C TYR A 50 -8.62 -1.97 -4.67
N PHE A 51 -8.52 -0.67 -4.38
CA PHE A 51 -8.49 0.36 -5.40
C PHE A 51 -7.33 0.18 -6.39
N LEU A 52 -6.12 -0.13 -5.89
CA LEU A 52 -4.96 -0.40 -6.75
C LEU A 52 -5.13 -1.70 -7.56
N MET A 53 -5.73 -2.73 -6.97
CA MET A 53 -6.07 -3.98 -7.67
C MET A 53 -7.11 -3.78 -8.77
N HIS A 54 -8.01 -2.81 -8.61
CA HIS A 54 -8.99 -2.48 -9.66
C HIS A 54 -8.33 -1.90 -10.91
N LYS A 55 -7.21 -1.18 -10.76
CA LYS A 55 -6.42 -0.66 -11.91
C LYS A 55 -5.69 -1.76 -12.67
N ASN A 56 -5.24 -2.80 -11.98
CA ASN A 56 -4.61 -3.98 -12.59
C ASN A 56 -5.05 -5.28 -11.88
N PRO A 57 -6.00 -6.04 -12.44
CA PRO A 57 -6.47 -7.29 -11.84
C PRO A 57 -5.39 -8.38 -11.67
N LYS A 58 -4.23 -8.23 -12.32
CA LYS A 58 -3.10 -9.17 -12.22
C LYS A 58 -2.07 -8.77 -11.15
N VAL A 59 -2.28 -7.66 -10.45
CA VAL A 59 -1.35 -7.18 -9.43
C VAL A 59 -1.21 -8.22 -8.31
N GLN A 60 -0.01 -8.35 -7.77
CA GLN A 60 0.27 -9.20 -6.61
C GLN A 60 0.47 -8.34 -5.36
N LEU A 61 -0.27 -8.64 -4.30
CA LEU A 61 -0.01 -8.09 -2.97
C LEU A 61 0.93 -9.02 -2.22
N TRP A 62 2.12 -8.53 -1.87
CA TRP A 62 3.03 -9.23 -0.98
C TRP A 62 3.06 -8.49 0.36
N SER A 63 2.49 -9.13 1.38
CA SER A 63 2.44 -8.59 2.73
C SER A 63 3.35 -9.41 3.64
N THR A 64 4.11 -8.71 4.48
CA THR A 64 4.84 -9.31 5.60
C THR A 64 4.29 -8.73 6.89
N TYR A 65 4.08 -9.58 7.89
CA TYR A 65 3.60 -9.13 9.20
C TYR A 65 4.49 -9.72 10.29
N GLN A 66 4.82 -8.92 11.31
CA GLN A 66 5.52 -9.41 12.49
C GLN A 66 4.52 -9.75 13.60
N VAL A 67 4.45 -11.03 13.99
CA VAL A 67 3.63 -11.44 15.13
C VAL A 67 4.20 -10.82 16.41
N ARG A 68 3.47 -9.88 17.01
CA ARG A 68 3.74 -9.42 18.39
C ARG A 68 2.97 -10.30 19.36
N ARG A 69 3.64 -11.27 19.99
CA ARG A 69 3.07 -12.00 21.13
C ARG A 69 3.29 -11.15 22.37
N GLN A 70 2.22 -10.68 23.02
CA GLN A 70 2.31 -10.24 24.40
C GLN A 70 2.50 -11.50 25.25
N CYS A 71 3.70 -11.66 25.81
CA CYS A 71 3.96 -12.60 26.89
C CYS A 71 3.62 -11.92 28.22
#